data_AF-A0A7W3U2V0-F1
#
_entry.id   AF-A0A7W3U2V0-F1
#
_cell.length_a   1.000
_cell.length_b   1.000
_cell.length_c   1.000
_cell.angle_alpha   90.00
_cell.angle_beta   90.00
_cell.angle_gamma   90.00
#
_symmetry.space_group_name_H-M   'P 1'
#
loop_
_entity.id
_entity.type
_entity.pdbx_description
1 polymer ?
#
loop_
_entity_poly.entity_id
_entity_poly.type
_entity_poly.pdbx_seq_one_letter_code
_entity_poly.pdbx_strand_id
1 'polypeptide(L)'
;MPAQRFARWISALPDAITAAFFLSLWVAPTLWGPTALRTALLMMLVEFVLLHASAMLGSMVLSNGDGTRRKGWHALLGFGLLYLVFIAAWAWQFRAWWPLLAFGWLLLGKLWLVFQPAPDMRQRQRMQSEWAIGVMAYLAGTFATVLLPVPRLGLEASIVAQAELPGSGLWVSKPHTVVAFGAFYFAVLAITRARGTVLKHAGTPSRG
;
A
#
# COMPACT_ATOMS: atom_id res chain seq x y z
N MET A 1 25.96 -1.74 -13.99
CA MET A 1 25.46 -0.72 -13.03
C MET A 1 24.30 0.16 -13.52
N PRO A 2 24.17 0.55 -14.81
CA PRO A 2 22.99 1.34 -15.26
C PRO A 2 21.68 0.55 -15.25
N ALA A 3 21.70 -0.73 -15.63
CA ALA A 3 20.51 -1.59 -15.67
C ALA A 3 19.79 -1.73 -14.30
N GLN A 4 20.55 -1.82 -13.20
CA GLN A 4 19.98 -1.89 -11.84
C GLN A 4 19.36 -0.55 -11.40
N ARG A 5 19.97 0.58 -11.78
CA ARG A 5 19.39 1.91 -11.52
C ARG A 5 18.09 2.09 -12.30
N PHE A 6 18.08 1.71 -13.58
CA PHE A 6 16.91 1.76 -14.44
C PHE A 6 15.76 0.89 -13.91
N ALA A 7 16.04 -0.36 -13.52
CA ALA A 7 15.05 -1.25 -12.92
C ALA A 7 14.42 -0.67 -11.65
N ARG A 8 15.21 0.03 -10.81
CA ARG A 8 14.69 0.71 -9.61
C ARG A 8 13.73 1.83 -9.95
N TRP A 9 14.08 2.69 -10.91
CA TRP A 9 13.18 3.75 -11.38
C TRP A 9 11.88 3.21 -11.96
N ILE A 10 11.95 2.14 -12.77
CA ILE A 10 10.76 1.46 -13.28
C ILE A 10 9.90 0.93 -12.12
N SER A 11 10.51 0.26 -11.14
CA SER A 11 9.76 -0.30 -10.00
C SER A 11 9.13 0.76 -9.08
N ALA A 12 9.66 1.99 -9.10
CA ALA A 12 9.13 3.13 -8.35
C ALA A 12 8.00 3.86 -9.10
N LEU A 13 7.88 3.64 -10.42
CA LEU A 13 6.94 4.36 -11.26
C LEU A 13 5.48 4.21 -10.82
N PRO A 14 4.97 3.00 -10.47
CA PRO A 14 3.59 2.86 -10.00
C PRO A 14 3.29 3.73 -8.79
N ASP A 15 4.15 3.69 -7.76
CA ASP A 15 3.97 4.47 -6.54
C ASP A 15 4.11 5.98 -6.85
N ALA A 16 5.02 6.37 -7.74
CA ALA A 16 5.18 7.77 -8.14
C ALA A 16 3.94 8.32 -8.86
N ILE A 17 3.35 7.54 -9.78
CA ILE A 17 2.12 7.89 -10.47
C ILE A 17 0.97 8.00 -9.46
N THR A 18 0.86 7.05 -8.53
CA THR A 18 -0.18 7.09 -7.49
C THR A 18 0.01 8.31 -6.59
N ALA A 19 1.24 8.62 -6.18
CA ALA A 19 1.53 9.83 -5.41
C ALA A 19 1.13 11.11 -6.16
N ALA A 20 1.44 11.19 -7.46
CA ALA A 20 1.05 12.30 -8.31
C ALA A 20 -0.49 12.41 -8.47
N PHE A 21 -1.20 11.28 -8.58
CA PHE A 21 -2.66 11.24 -8.56
C PHE A 21 -3.21 11.83 -7.25
N PHE A 22 -2.74 11.36 -6.09
CA PHE A 22 -3.18 11.88 -4.79
C PHE A 22 -2.84 13.37 -4.61
N LEU A 23 -1.63 13.80 -5.01
CA LEU A 23 -1.21 15.19 -4.90
C LEU A 23 -2.04 16.11 -5.80
N SER A 24 -2.26 15.71 -7.06
CA SER A 24 -3.08 16.49 -7.98
C SER A 24 -4.55 16.49 -7.58
N LEU A 25 -5.08 15.39 -7.03
CA LEU A 25 -6.43 15.36 -6.44
C LEU A 25 -6.54 16.31 -5.23
N TRP A 26 -5.48 16.43 -4.43
CA TRP A 26 -5.47 17.34 -3.28
C TRP A 26 -5.49 18.81 -3.70
N VAL A 27 -4.67 19.16 -4.69
CA VAL A 27 -4.48 20.55 -5.15
C VAL A 27 -5.58 20.99 -6.13
N ALA A 28 -5.92 20.14 -7.09
CA ALA A 28 -6.80 20.43 -8.22
C ALA A 28 -7.76 19.25 -8.50
N PRO A 29 -8.72 18.97 -7.61
CA PRO A 29 -9.61 17.80 -7.74
C PRO A 29 -10.50 17.82 -8.98
N THR A 30 -10.77 19.00 -9.54
CA THR A 30 -11.59 19.17 -10.75
C THR A 30 -11.01 18.49 -11.99
N LEU A 31 -9.71 18.14 -11.99
CA LEU A 31 -9.06 17.43 -13.09
C LEU A 31 -9.51 15.97 -13.24
N TRP A 32 -10.01 15.34 -12.16
CA TRP A 32 -10.25 13.90 -12.11
C TRP A 32 -11.73 13.50 -12.10
N GLY A 33 -12.62 14.47 -11.92
CA GLY A 33 -14.06 14.25 -11.82
C GLY A 33 -14.54 13.81 -10.42
N PRO A 34 -15.87 13.66 -10.23
CA PRO A 34 -16.49 13.53 -8.92
C PRO A 34 -16.20 12.19 -8.21
N THR A 35 -15.85 11.14 -8.96
CA THR A 35 -15.57 9.80 -8.40
C THR A 35 -14.14 9.66 -7.88
N ALA A 36 -13.24 10.60 -8.19
CA ALA A 36 -11.82 10.48 -7.88
C ALA A 36 -11.53 10.39 -6.37
N LEU A 37 -12.26 11.16 -5.56
CA LEU A 37 -12.13 11.14 -4.11
C LEU A 37 -12.54 9.79 -3.52
N ARG A 38 -13.60 9.20 -4.07
CA ARG A 38 -14.08 7.86 -3.71
C ARG A 38 -13.03 6.80 -4.04
N THR A 39 -12.44 6.89 -5.23
CA THR A 39 -11.36 6.01 -5.67
C THR A 39 -10.13 6.13 -4.78
N ALA A 40 -9.70 7.35 -4.45
CA ALA A 40 -8.57 7.60 -3.56
C ALA A 40 -8.76 6.98 -2.16
N LEU A 41 -9.96 7.13 -1.58
CA LEU A 41 -10.36 6.48 -0.34
C LEU A 41 -10.24 4.95 -0.42
N LEU A 42 -10.86 4.36 -1.44
CA LEU A 42 -10.81 2.92 -1.67
C LEU A 42 -9.38 2.41 -1.86
N MET A 43 -8.54 3.15 -2.59
CA MET A 43 -7.14 2.79 -2.78
C MET A 43 -6.40 2.70 -1.45
N MET A 44 -6.61 3.65 -0.53
CA MET A 44 -5.96 3.61 0.78
C MET A 44 -6.47 2.47 1.68
N LEU A 45 -7.74 2.10 1.55
CA LEU A 45 -8.30 0.92 2.23
C LEU A 45 -7.72 -0.38 1.68
N VAL A 46 -7.58 -0.50 0.36
CA VAL A 46 -6.92 -1.65 -0.27
C VAL A 46 -5.43 -1.69 0.11
N GLU A 47 -4.77 -0.53 0.18
CA GLU A 47 -3.37 -0.45 0.58
C GLU A 47 -3.14 -0.92 2.03
N PHE A 48 -4.07 -0.61 2.94
CA PHE A 48 -4.05 -1.16 4.30
C PHE A 48 -4.02 -2.69 4.28
N VAL A 49 -4.87 -3.32 3.46
CA VAL A 49 -4.92 -4.78 3.29
C VAL A 49 -3.60 -5.31 2.71
N LEU A 50 -3.05 -4.64 1.71
CA LEU A 50 -1.80 -5.01 1.05
C LEU A 50 -0.59 -5.01 2.00
N LEU A 51 -0.54 -4.03 2.89
CA LEU A 51 0.50 -3.91 3.91
C LEU A 51 0.48 -5.13 4.85
N HIS A 52 -0.72 -5.56 5.27
CA HIS A 52 -0.92 -6.74 6.12
C HIS A 52 -0.61 -8.04 5.40
N ALA A 53 -1.04 -8.16 4.14
CA ALA A 53 -0.72 -9.30 3.27
C ALA A 53 0.78 -9.55 3.20
N SER A 54 1.52 -8.46 3.05
CA SER A 54 2.97 -8.51 2.89
C SER A 54 3.67 -8.88 4.19
N ALA A 55 3.17 -8.43 5.35
CA ALA A 55 3.69 -8.82 6.66
C ALA A 55 3.56 -10.33 6.91
N MET A 56 2.35 -10.86 6.70
CA MET A 56 2.06 -12.28 6.93
C MET A 56 2.90 -13.17 6.01
N LEU A 57 3.00 -12.83 4.73
CA LEU A 57 3.80 -13.63 3.80
C LEU A 57 5.30 -13.50 4.04
N GLY A 58 5.76 -12.32 4.46
CA GLY A 58 7.15 -12.10 4.86
C GLY A 58 7.56 -13.06 5.98
N SER A 59 6.75 -13.18 7.05
CA SER A 59 7.06 -14.08 8.16
C SER A 59 7.11 -15.56 7.73
N MET A 60 6.28 -15.97 6.78
CA MET A 60 6.27 -17.35 6.27
C MET A 60 7.50 -17.69 5.42
N VAL A 61 7.86 -16.82 4.47
CA VAL A 61 9.05 -16.99 3.63
C VAL A 61 10.34 -17.02 4.47
N LEU A 62 10.33 -16.37 5.64
CA LEU A 62 11.46 -16.34 6.56
C LEU A 62 11.54 -17.58 7.47
N SER A 63 10.42 -18.25 7.76
CA SER A 63 10.32 -19.40 8.67
C SER A 63 10.72 -20.78 8.10
N ASN A 64 11.52 -20.82 7.03
CA ASN A 64 11.74 -22.04 6.23
C ASN A 64 12.39 -23.22 6.99
N GLY A 65 11.61 -24.30 7.09
CA GLY A 65 12.01 -25.71 7.19
C GLY A 65 11.05 -26.57 6.33
N ASP A 66 11.45 -27.80 5.95
CA ASP A 66 10.99 -28.61 4.80
C ASP A 66 9.47 -28.95 4.63
N GLY A 67 8.55 -28.34 5.39
CA GLY A 67 7.09 -28.56 5.30
C GLY A 67 6.27 -27.38 4.71
N THR A 68 6.90 -26.51 3.94
CA THR A 68 6.52 -25.09 3.70
C THR A 68 5.36 -24.81 2.73
N ARG A 69 5.16 -25.63 1.69
CA ARG A 69 4.12 -25.33 0.66
C ARG A 69 2.69 -25.39 1.20
N ARG A 70 2.41 -26.40 2.03
CA ARG A 70 1.07 -26.59 2.61
C ARG A 70 0.73 -25.49 3.63
N LYS A 71 1.71 -25.07 4.44
CA LYS A 71 1.56 -23.94 5.37
C LYS A 71 1.35 -22.61 4.65
N GLY A 72 2.13 -22.34 3.59
CA GLY A 72 1.95 -21.16 2.75
C GLY A 72 0.56 -21.09 2.11
N TRP A 73 0.05 -22.23 1.62
CA TRP A 73 -1.30 -22.31 1.06
C TRP A 73 -2.40 -22.04 2.09
N HIS A 74 -2.35 -22.66 3.28
CA HIS A 74 -3.33 -22.42 4.33
C HIS A 74 -3.35 -20.97 4.79
N ALA A 75 -2.18 -20.34 4.88
CA ALA A 75 -2.11 -18.95 5.26
C ALA A 75 -2.60 -18.00 4.16
N LEU A 76 -2.29 -18.28 2.90
CA LEU A 76 -2.88 -17.56 1.76
C LEU A 76 -4.40 -17.69 1.74
N LEU A 77 -4.94 -18.88 2.03
CA LEU A 77 -6.38 -19.12 2.14
C LEU A 77 -6.98 -18.33 3.32
N GLY A 78 -6.38 -18.42 4.51
CA GLY A 78 -6.87 -17.71 5.69
C GLY A 78 -6.85 -16.19 5.51
N PHE A 79 -5.75 -15.66 4.99
CA PHE A 79 -5.64 -14.25 4.60
C PHE A 79 -6.66 -13.89 3.52
N GLY A 80 -6.72 -14.70 2.46
CA GLY A 80 -7.62 -14.51 1.32
C GLY A 80 -9.07 -14.40 1.75
N LEU A 81 -9.55 -15.35 2.55
CA LEU A 81 -10.93 -15.38 3.06
C LEU A 81 -11.21 -14.21 4.01
N LEU A 82 -10.32 -13.96 4.97
CA LEU A 82 -10.49 -12.87 5.94
C LEU A 82 -10.65 -11.52 5.22
N TYR A 83 -9.74 -11.21 4.29
CA TYR A 83 -9.75 -9.93 3.60
C TYR A 83 -10.75 -9.85 2.45
N LEU A 84 -11.17 -10.97 1.87
CA LEU A 84 -12.25 -10.99 0.90
C LEU A 84 -13.55 -10.43 1.50
N VAL A 85 -13.83 -10.70 2.77
CA VAL A 85 -15.01 -10.13 3.46
C VAL A 85 -14.95 -8.61 3.48
N PHE A 86 -13.82 -8.02 3.89
CA PHE A 86 -13.66 -6.57 3.94
C PHE A 86 -13.72 -5.95 2.54
N ILE A 87 -13.04 -6.55 1.56
CA ILE A 87 -12.98 -6.03 0.19
C ILE A 87 -14.34 -6.15 -0.49
N ALA A 88 -15.09 -7.23 -0.28
CA ALA A 88 -16.45 -7.38 -0.76
C ALA A 88 -17.39 -6.34 -0.14
N ALA A 89 -17.28 -6.10 1.18
CA ALA A 89 -18.06 -5.09 1.86
C ALA A 89 -17.77 -3.68 1.30
N TRP A 90 -16.50 -3.31 1.10
CA TRP A 90 -16.14 -2.02 0.51
C TRP A 90 -16.54 -1.91 -0.96
N ALA A 91 -16.34 -2.98 -1.74
CA ALA A 91 -16.75 -3.00 -3.15
C ALA A 91 -18.26 -2.74 -3.30
N TRP A 92 -19.06 -3.36 -2.43
CA TRP A 92 -20.50 -3.11 -2.37
C TRP A 92 -20.82 -1.68 -1.89
N GLN A 93 -20.26 -1.25 -0.76
CA GLN A 93 -20.51 0.07 -0.15
C GLN A 93 -20.18 1.22 -1.11
N PHE A 94 -19.04 1.12 -1.81
CA PHE A 94 -18.57 2.17 -2.71
C PHE A 94 -19.07 2.00 -4.16
N ARG A 95 -19.89 0.97 -4.43
CA ARG A 95 -20.38 0.61 -5.76
C ARG A 95 -19.25 0.47 -6.78
N ALA A 96 -18.15 -0.17 -6.36
CA ALA A 96 -16.93 -0.34 -7.13
C ALA A 96 -16.50 -1.80 -7.11
N TRP A 97 -16.50 -2.47 -8.26
CA TRP A 97 -16.20 -3.90 -8.37
C TRP A 97 -14.70 -4.18 -8.55
N TRP A 98 -13.93 -3.20 -9.04
CA TRP A 98 -12.50 -3.36 -9.32
C TRP A 98 -11.62 -3.79 -8.13
N PRO A 99 -11.91 -3.45 -6.84
CA PRO A 99 -11.11 -3.92 -5.71
C PRO A 99 -11.08 -5.44 -5.59
N LEU A 100 -12.16 -6.12 -6.00
CA LEU A 100 -12.22 -7.59 -6.03
C LEU A 100 -11.25 -8.16 -7.07
N LEU A 101 -11.18 -7.55 -8.26
CA LEU A 101 -10.20 -7.92 -9.27
C LEU A 101 -8.76 -7.67 -8.80
N ALA A 102 -8.51 -6.47 -8.25
CA ALA A 102 -7.19 -6.12 -7.74
C ALA A 102 -6.74 -7.13 -6.68
N PHE A 103 -7.64 -7.47 -5.75
CA PHE A 103 -7.38 -8.47 -4.72
C PHE A 103 -7.13 -9.87 -5.30
N GLY A 104 -7.97 -10.33 -6.23
CA GLY A 104 -7.77 -11.62 -6.90
C GLY A 104 -6.42 -11.68 -7.61
N TRP A 105 -6.06 -10.63 -8.34
CA TRP A 105 -4.76 -10.49 -9.00
C TRP A 105 -3.59 -10.54 -8.00
N LEU A 106 -3.73 -9.86 -6.87
CA LEU A 106 -2.73 -9.89 -5.79
C LEU A 106 -2.58 -11.30 -5.21
N LEU A 107 -3.68 -11.98 -4.92
CA LEU A 107 -3.64 -13.37 -4.44
C LEU A 107 -2.95 -14.29 -5.43
N LEU A 108 -3.20 -14.15 -6.74
CA LEU A 108 -2.49 -14.89 -7.78
C LEU A 108 -0.98 -14.61 -7.77
N GLY A 109 -0.57 -13.35 -7.66
CA GLY A 109 0.84 -12.97 -7.57
C GLY A 109 1.53 -13.52 -6.32
N LYS A 110 0.83 -13.56 -5.18
CA LYS A 110 1.35 -14.16 -3.94
C LYS A 110 1.40 -15.68 -4.02
N LEU A 111 0.40 -16.31 -4.64
CA LEU A 111 0.40 -17.74 -4.90
C LEU A 111 1.60 -18.15 -5.76
N TRP A 112 1.91 -17.36 -6.79
CA TRP A 112 3.10 -17.57 -7.60
C TRP A 112 4.39 -17.57 -6.77
N LEU A 113 4.51 -16.67 -5.79
CA LEU A 113 5.69 -16.59 -4.91
C LEU A 113 5.89 -17.84 -4.05
N VAL A 114 4.82 -18.54 -3.65
CA VAL A 114 4.91 -19.80 -2.90
C VAL A 114 5.56 -20.92 -3.73
N PHE A 115 5.49 -20.84 -5.05
CA PHE A 115 6.11 -21.79 -5.97
C PHE A 115 7.55 -21.42 -6.34
N GLN A 116 8.02 -20.22 -5.99
CA GLN A 116 9.38 -19.78 -6.29
C GLN A 116 10.39 -20.31 -5.26
N PRO A 117 11.67 -20.49 -5.66
CA PRO A 117 12.75 -20.79 -4.73
C PRO A 117 12.86 -19.73 -3.62
N ALA A 118 13.30 -20.16 -2.44
CA ALA A 118 13.46 -19.25 -1.32
C ALA A 118 14.45 -18.12 -1.67
N PRO A 119 14.12 -16.85 -1.36
CA PRO A 119 14.99 -15.73 -1.69
C PRO A 119 16.31 -15.81 -0.94
N ASP A 120 17.39 -15.29 -1.55
CA ASP A 120 18.69 -15.16 -0.91
C ASP A 120 18.65 -14.13 0.25
N MET A 121 19.72 -14.05 1.04
CA MET A 121 19.75 -13.15 2.21
C MET A 121 19.65 -11.67 1.84
N ARG A 122 20.22 -11.25 0.70
CA ARG A 122 20.17 -9.84 0.26
C ARG A 122 18.77 -9.46 -0.20
N GLN A 123 18.11 -10.36 -0.93
CA GLN A 123 16.74 -10.21 -1.39
C GLN A 123 15.77 -10.20 -0.21
N ARG A 124 15.96 -11.10 0.77
CA ARG A 124 15.19 -11.08 2.04
C ARG A 124 15.33 -9.75 2.77
N GLN A 125 16.55 -9.28 2.98
CA GLN A 125 16.80 -8.01 3.67
C GLN A 125 16.14 -6.83 2.94
N ARG A 126 16.19 -6.83 1.59
CA ARG A 126 15.53 -5.81 0.79
C ARG A 126 14.01 -5.86 0.94
N MET A 127 13.39 -7.04 0.83
CA MET A 127 11.94 -7.21 0.99
C MET A 127 11.47 -6.78 2.40
N GLN A 128 12.22 -7.15 3.44
CA GLN A 128 11.95 -6.72 4.82
C GLN A 128 12.10 -5.21 5.00
N SER A 129 13.12 -4.60 4.39
CA SER A 129 13.35 -3.15 4.47
C SER A 129 12.23 -2.38 3.78
N GLU A 130 11.84 -2.80 2.57
CA GLU A 130 10.74 -2.18 1.81
C GLU A 130 9.42 -2.30 2.59
N TRP A 131 9.14 -3.46 3.17
CA TRP A 131 7.97 -3.64 4.04
C TRP A 131 8.03 -2.75 5.29
N ALA A 132 9.14 -2.75 6.02
CA ALA A 132 9.27 -1.98 7.26
C ALA A 132 9.14 -0.47 6.99
N ILE A 133 9.74 0.03 5.91
CA ILE A 133 9.58 1.43 5.48
C ILE A 133 8.12 1.72 5.13
N GLY A 134 7.45 0.82 4.40
CA GLY A 134 6.02 0.94 4.12
C GLY A 134 5.17 1.03 5.39
N VAL A 135 5.40 0.13 6.35
CA VAL A 135 4.66 0.15 7.63
C VAL A 135 4.91 1.46 8.38
N MET A 136 6.17 1.88 8.50
CA MET A 136 6.52 3.13 9.17
C MET A 136 5.92 4.35 8.47
N ALA A 137 5.92 4.38 7.15
CA ALA A 137 5.29 5.45 6.37
C ALA A 137 3.77 5.45 6.55
N TYR A 138 3.13 4.27 6.58
CA TYR A 138 1.68 4.15 6.78
C TYR A 138 1.28 4.66 8.18
N LEU A 139 2.01 4.22 9.22
CA LEU A 139 1.78 4.68 10.60
C LEU A 139 2.05 6.18 10.73
N ALA A 140 3.18 6.67 10.21
CA ALA A 140 3.53 8.08 10.24
C ALA A 140 2.46 8.94 9.55
N GLY A 141 1.98 8.54 8.37
CA GLY A 141 0.92 9.25 7.67
C GLY A 141 -0.43 9.19 8.41
N THR A 142 -0.75 8.06 9.02
CA THR A 142 -1.96 7.91 9.86
C THR A 142 -1.91 8.89 11.03
N PHE A 143 -0.84 8.88 11.83
CA PHE A 143 -0.72 9.77 12.99
C PHE A 143 -0.60 11.24 12.56
N ALA A 144 0.17 11.56 11.53
CA ALA A 144 0.32 12.92 11.05
C ALA A 144 -1.03 13.51 10.62
N THR A 145 -1.86 12.76 9.90
CA THR A 145 -3.14 13.27 9.38
C THR A 145 -4.27 13.24 10.40
N VAL A 146 -4.11 12.51 11.51
CA VAL A 146 -5.00 12.55 12.68
C VAL A 146 -4.66 13.72 13.60
N LEU A 147 -3.37 13.94 13.87
CA LEU A 147 -2.89 14.87 14.90
C LEU A 147 -2.64 16.28 14.37
N LEU A 148 -2.25 16.43 13.10
CA LEU A 148 -1.95 17.73 12.52
C LEU A 148 -3.16 18.28 11.76
N PRO A 149 -3.36 19.60 11.76
CA PRO A 149 -4.35 20.24 10.91
C PRO A 149 -3.90 20.16 9.44
N VAL A 150 -4.42 19.18 8.70
CA VAL A 150 -4.16 19.02 7.27
C VAL A 150 -5.00 20.05 6.49
N PRO A 151 -4.40 20.88 5.61
CA PRO A 151 -5.18 21.83 4.82
C PRO A 151 -6.05 21.10 3.78
N ARG A 152 -7.24 21.63 3.52
CA ARG A 152 -8.16 21.09 2.50
C ARG A 152 -7.64 21.24 1.08
N LEU A 153 -6.88 22.31 0.82
CA LEU A 153 -6.50 22.75 -0.53
C LEU A 153 -7.74 22.78 -1.45
N GLY A 154 -7.71 22.12 -2.61
CA GLY A 154 -8.82 22.14 -3.56
C GLY A 154 -10.06 21.33 -3.14
N LEU A 155 -9.99 20.55 -2.06
CA LEU A 155 -11.09 19.70 -1.58
C LEU A 155 -12.09 20.50 -0.73
N GLU A 156 -12.73 21.47 -1.38
CA GLU A 156 -13.81 22.29 -0.81
C GLU A 156 -15.07 21.47 -0.54
N ALA A 157 -15.97 22.03 0.29
CA ALA A 157 -17.19 21.33 0.72
C ALA A 157 -18.10 20.91 -0.45
N SER A 158 -18.18 21.73 -1.51
CA SER A 158 -18.95 21.45 -2.72
C SER A 158 -18.42 20.23 -3.49
N ILE A 159 -17.10 20.13 -3.63
CA ILE A 159 -16.42 19.00 -4.29
C ILE A 159 -16.59 17.71 -3.46
N VAL A 160 -16.43 17.82 -2.15
CA VAL A 160 -16.62 16.68 -1.23
C VAL A 160 -18.06 16.19 -1.26
N ALA A 161 -19.05 17.09 -1.30
CA ALA A 161 -20.46 16.73 -1.38
C ALA A 161 -20.78 15.96 -2.68
N GLN A 162 -20.20 16.39 -3.81
CA GLN A 162 -20.38 15.71 -5.11
C GLN A 162 -19.80 14.29 -5.16
N ALA A 163 -18.81 13.97 -4.30
CA ALA A 163 -18.25 12.63 -4.26
C ALA A 163 -19.20 11.58 -3.63
N GLU A 164 -20.25 12.04 -2.94
CA GLU A 164 -21.27 11.20 -2.28
C GLU A 164 -20.61 10.05 -1.51
N LEU A 165 -19.66 10.38 -0.63
CA LEU A 165 -18.88 9.38 0.07
C LEU A 165 -19.77 8.57 1.02
N PRO A 166 -19.82 7.23 0.86
CA PRO A 166 -20.72 6.41 1.65
C PRO A 166 -20.10 6.08 3.03
N GLY A 167 -20.94 5.94 4.06
CA GLY A 167 -20.54 5.51 5.40
C GLY A 167 -20.15 6.65 6.35
N SER A 168 -19.32 6.33 7.35
CA SER A 168 -18.89 7.24 8.42
C SER A 168 -17.43 7.01 8.80
N GLY A 169 -16.86 7.92 9.60
CA GLY A 169 -15.49 7.82 10.10
C GLY A 169 -14.61 8.98 9.64
N LEU A 170 -13.39 9.05 10.15
CA LEU A 170 -12.52 10.21 9.97
C LEU A 170 -12.32 10.58 8.50
N TRP A 171 -12.01 9.61 7.65
CA TRP A 171 -11.73 9.87 6.24
C TRP A 171 -13.00 10.17 5.41
N VAL A 172 -14.19 9.83 5.90
CA VAL A 172 -15.45 10.26 5.26
C VAL A 172 -15.79 11.68 5.68
N SER A 173 -15.62 12.01 6.96
CA SER A 173 -15.90 13.35 7.49
C SER A 173 -14.85 14.40 7.09
N LYS A 174 -13.59 13.99 6.91
CA LYS A 174 -12.45 14.85 6.56
C LYS A 174 -11.62 14.21 5.43
N PRO A 175 -12.15 14.05 4.21
CA PRO A 175 -11.51 13.25 3.17
C PRO A 175 -10.19 13.83 2.64
N HIS A 176 -9.94 15.13 2.81
CA HIS A 176 -8.63 15.72 2.52
C HIS A 176 -7.49 15.09 3.34
N THR A 177 -7.77 14.54 4.53
CA THR A 177 -6.73 13.89 5.36
C THR A 177 -6.22 12.62 4.69
N VAL A 178 -7.11 11.78 4.14
CA VAL A 178 -6.69 10.54 3.46
C VAL A 178 -6.05 10.82 2.10
N VAL A 179 -6.45 11.90 1.43
CA VAL A 179 -5.81 12.29 0.17
C VAL A 179 -4.37 12.76 0.42
N ALA A 180 -4.17 13.62 1.43
CA ALA A 180 -2.82 14.03 1.85
C ALA A 180 -1.99 12.84 2.34
N PHE A 181 -2.61 11.91 3.08
CA PHE A 181 -1.97 10.68 3.51
C PHE A 181 -1.50 9.84 2.31
N GLY A 182 -2.36 9.59 1.32
CA GLY A 182 -1.98 8.85 0.12
C GLY A 182 -0.83 9.52 -0.64
N ALA A 183 -0.87 10.85 -0.79
CA ALA A 183 0.22 11.59 -1.43
C ALA A 183 1.57 11.38 -0.70
N PHE A 184 1.56 11.50 0.63
CA PHE A 184 2.75 11.27 1.45
C PHE A 184 3.24 9.81 1.36
N TYR A 185 2.35 8.85 1.59
CA TYR A 185 2.68 7.43 1.66
C TYR A 185 3.31 6.93 0.36
N PHE A 186 2.63 7.15 -0.78
CA PHE A 186 3.12 6.68 -2.07
C PHE A 186 4.38 7.44 -2.51
N ALA A 187 4.56 8.71 -2.12
CA ALA A 187 5.80 9.43 -2.37
C ALA A 187 6.98 8.79 -1.61
N VAL A 188 6.80 8.43 -0.34
CA VAL A 188 7.84 7.73 0.44
C VAL A 188 8.18 6.39 -0.20
N LEU A 189 7.19 5.60 -0.63
CA LEU A 189 7.43 4.34 -1.32
C LEU A 189 8.21 4.52 -2.64
N ALA A 190 7.78 5.47 -3.47
CA ALA A 190 8.43 5.78 -4.74
C ALA A 190 9.91 6.17 -4.54
N ILE A 191 10.18 7.09 -3.60
CA ILE A 191 11.54 7.54 -3.28
C ILE A 191 12.39 6.36 -2.76
N THR A 192 11.81 5.55 -1.88
CA THR A 192 12.48 4.38 -1.29
C THR A 192 12.90 3.38 -2.36
N ARG A 193 12.00 3.05 -3.30
CA ARG A 193 12.29 2.13 -4.41
C ARG A 193 13.29 2.71 -5.40
N ALA A 194 13.14 3.99 -5.77
CA ALA A 194 14.04 4.66 -6.71
C ALA A 194 15.49 4.74 -6.18
N ARG A 195 15.65 5.06 -4.89
CA ARG A 195 16.95 5.08 -4.21
C ARG A 195 17.50 3.67 -3.93
N GLY A 196 16.61 2.68 -3.79
CA GLY A 196 16.95 1.33 -3.36
C GLY A 196 17.42 1.32 -1.90
N THR A 197 16.70 2.03 -1.03
CA THR A 197 17.01 2.12 0.39
C THR A 197 16.91 0.74 1.05
N VAL A 198 17.93 0.37 1.81
CA VAL A 198 17.95 -0.87 2.61
C VAL A 198 18.25 -0.49 4.05
N LEU A 199 17.41 -0.95 4.98
CA LEU A 199 17.62 -0.73 6.40
C LEU A 199 18.73 -1.66 6.90
N LYS A 200 19.72 -1.10 7.60
CA LYS A 200 20.75 -1.88 8.27
C LYS A 200 20.12 -2.52 9.52
N HIS A 201 20.33 -3.82 9.72
CA HIS A 201 19.91 -4.48 10.95
C HIS A 201 20.77 -3.96 12.11
N ALA A 202 20.14 -3.65 13.24
CA ALA A 202 20.83 -3.43 14.50
C ALA A 202 21.36 -4.79 14.99
N GLY A 203 22.57 -5.17 14.58
CA GLY A 203 23.13 -6.48 14.91
C GLY A 203 24.35 -6.91 14.09
N THR A 204 24.73 -6.21 13.02
CA THR A 204 26.05 -6.43 12.42
C THR A 204 27.13 -5.81 13.31
N PRO A 205 28.02 -6.60 13.95
CA PRO A 205 29.16 -6.04 14.63
C PRO A 205 29.99 -5.25 13.62
N SER A 206 30.39 -4.04 14.00
CA SER A 206 31.44 -3.31 13.30
C SER A 206 32.66 -4.22 13.26
N ARG A 207 33.08 -4.63 12.06
CA ARG A 207 34.41 -5.23 11.89
C ARG A 207 35.42 -4.15 12.26
N GLY A 208 35.95 -4.23 13.47
CA GLY A 208 37.26 -3.67 13.80
C GLY A 208 38.36 -4.50 13.20
#